data_AF-A0A6G1WZE9-F1
#
_entry.id   AF-A0A6G1WZE9-F1
#
_cell.length_a   1.000
_cell.length_b   1.000
_cell.length_c   1.000
_cell.angle_alpha   90.00
_cell.angle_beta   90.00
_cell.angle_gamma   90.00
#
_symmetry.space_group_name_H-M   'P 1'
#
loop_
_entity.id
_entity.type
_entity.pdbx_description
1 polymer ?
#
loop_
_entity_poly.entity_id
_entity_poly.type
_entity_poly.pdbx_seq_one_letter_code
_entity_poly.pdbx_strand_id
1 'polypeptide(L)' 'MGRLKHWWDARRAKKIVEEIIAKEGPPKNEDEVAKIFKRAWEQLGYKVVDDRA' A
#
# COMPACT_ATOMS: atom_id res chain seq x y z
N MET A 1 -13.59 -2.07 20.38
CA MET A 1 -12.93 -0.87 19.84
C MET A 1 -11.92 -1.25 18.73
N GLY A 2 -12.32 -2.05 17.73
CA GLY A 2 -11.38 -2.67 16.76
C GLY A 2 -11.65 -2.38 15.28
N ARG A 3 -12.84 -1.89 14.90
CA ARG A 3 -13.20 -1.65 13.48
C ARG A 3 -12.67 -0.33 12.92
N LEU A 4 -12.36 0.64 13.77
CA LEU A 4 -11.91 1.99 13.35
C LEU A 4 -10.41 2.06 13.02
N LYS A 5 -9.59 1.15 13.57
CA LYS A 5 -8.13 1.14 13.34
C LYS A 5 -7.83 0.88 11.86
N HIS A 6 -8.46 -0.16 11.31
CA HIS A 6 -8.34 -0.54 9.90
C HIS A 6 -8.69 0.57 8.90
N TRP A 7 -9.69 1.42 9.20
CA TRP A 7 -10.09 2.51 8.32
C TRP A 7 -9.06 3.65 8.27
N TRP A 8 -8.44 3.96 9.41
CA TRP A 8 -7.36 4.95 9.48
C TRP A 8 -6.11 4.47 8.76
N ASP A 9 -5.76 3.19 8.92
CA ASP A 9 -4.61 2.59 8.23
C ASP A 9 -4.83 2.56 6.71
N ALA A 10 -6.02 2.19 6.24
CA ALA A 10 -6.37 2.23 4.82
C ALA A 10 -6.27 3.65 4.23
N ARG A 11 -6.66 4.68 4.99
CA ARG A 11 -6.57 6.08 4.56
C ARG A 11 -5.12 6.55 4.45
N ARG A 12 -4.24 6.10 5.34
CA ARG A 12 -2.79 6.36 5.24
C ARG A 12 -2.16 5.60 4.10
N ALA A 13 -2.51 4.32 3.90
CA ALA A 13 -2.03 3.50 2.80
C ALA A 13 -2.36 4.17 1.47
N LYS A 14 -3.61 4.64 1.29
CA LYS A 14 -4.03 5.39 0.11
C LYS A 14 -3.15 6.62 -0.14
N LYS A 15 -2.87 7.42 0.90
CA LYS A 15 -2.01 8.61 0.77
C LYS A 15 -0.59 8.25 0.32
N ILE A 16 -0.01 7.20 0.90
CA ILE A 16 1.33 6.71 0.53
C ILE A 16 1.33 6.21 -0.93
N VAL A 17 0.29 5.49 -1.34
CA VAL A 17 0.13 5.05 -2.74
C VAL A 17 0.06 6.27 -3.68
N GLU A 18 -0.72 7.29 -3.34
CA GLU A 18 -0.79 8.53 -4.13
C GLU A 18 0.57 9.24 -4.22
N GLU A 19 1.34 9.31 -3.12
CA GLU A 19 2.69 9.88 -3.12
C GLU A 19 3.68 9.08 -3.98
N ILE A 20 3.59 7.75 -3.94
CA ILE A 20 4.41 6.88 -4.80
C ILE A 20 4.06 7.09 -6.26
N ILE A 21 2.76 7.12 -6.60
CA ILE A 21 2.29 7.35 -7.97
C ILE A 21 2.70 8.75 -8.47
N ALA A 22 2.65 9.77 -7.62
CA ALA A 22 3.09 11.11 -7.99
C ALA A 22 4.60 11.18 -8.28
N LYS A 23 5.41 10.32 -7.63
CA LYS A 23 6.87 10.31 -7.75
C LYS A 23 7.40 9.38 -8.84
N GLU A 24 6.86 8.17 -8.95
CA GLU A 24 7.30 7.13 -9.90
C GLU A 24 6.42 7.10 -11.17
N GLY A 25 5.23 7.69 -11.12
CA GLY A 25 4.24 7.67 -12.20
C GLY A 25 3.12 6.65 -11.95
N PRO A 26 2.04 6.70 -12.74
CA PRO A 26 0.94 5.74 -12.62
C PRO A 26 1.41 4.33 -12.98
N PRO A 27 1.03 3.31 -12.19
CA PRO A 27 1.39 1.93 -12.47
C PRO A 27 0.81 1.50 -13.82
N LYS A 28 1.62 0.85 -14.64
CA LYS A 28 1.20 0.41 -15.98
C LYS A 28 0.61 -1.00 -16.00
N ASN A 29 0.95 -1.81 -15.00
CA ASN A 29 0.55 -3.22 -14.90
C ASN A 29 0.17 -3.57 -13.45
N GLU A 30 -0.60 -4.64 -13.28
CA GLU A 30 -1.04 -5.15 -11.97
C GLU A 30 0.13 -5.49 -11.03
N ASP A 31 1.27 -5.92 -11.58
CA ASP A 31 2.48 -6.22 -10.80
C ASP A 31 3.08 -4.96 -10.14
N GLU A 32 3.03 -3.82 -10.83
CA GLU A 32 3.47 -2.55 -10.28
C GLU A 32 2.50 -2.03 -9.23
N VAL A 33 1.19 -2.20 -9.45
CA VAL A 33 0.17 -1.92 -8.45
C VAL A 33 0.48 -2.69 -7.16
N ALA A 34 0.71 -4.01 -7.27
CA ALA A 34 1.03 -4.85 -6.13
C ALA A 34 2.30 -4.37 -5.38
N LYS A 35 3.37 -3.99 -6.10
CA LYS A 35 4.59 -3.43 -5.50
C LYS A 35 4.35 -2.11 -4.77
N ILE A 36 3.58 -1.20 -5.35
CA ILE A 36 3.25 0.10 -4.74
C ILE A 36 2.43 -0.10 -3.47
N PHE A 37 1.40 -0.96 -3.51
CA PHE A 37 0.60 -1.30 -2.33
C PHE A 37 1.46 -1.98 -1.27
N LYS A 38 2.30 -2.94 -1.64
CA LYS A 38 3.22 -3.63 -0.72
C LYS A 38 4.12 -2.62 0.00
N ARG A 39 4.76 -1.70 -0.73
CA ARG A 39 5.56 -0.61 -0.16
C ARG A 39 4.74 0.29 0.79
N ALA A 40 3.51 0.61 0.42
CA ALA A 40 2.64 1.44 1.26
C ALA A 40 2.28 0.77 2.59
N TRP A 41 1.98 -0.53 2.55
CA TRP A 41 1.69 -1.32 3.75
C TRP A 41 2.94 -1.59 4.60
N GLU A 42 4.11 -1.85 3.99
CA GLU A 42 5.38 -1.95 4.69
C GLU A 42 5.75 -0.65 5.42
N GLN A 43 5.51 0.52 4.83
CA GLN A 43 5.70 1.82 5.49
C GLN A 43 4.78 2.04 6.70
N LEU A 44 3.61 1.40 6.71
CA LEU A 44 2.71 1.40 7.86
C LEU A 44 3.10 0.37 8.93
N GLY A 45 4.19 -0.38 8.73
CA GLY A 45 4.66 -1.42 9.64
C GLY A 45 3.96 -2.75 9.48
N TYR A 46 3.17 -2.94 8.41
CA TYR A 46 2.54 -4.21 8.10
C TYR A 46 3.50 -5.06 7.30
N LYS A 47 3.80 -6.26 7.80
CA LYS A 47 4.58 -7.25 7.06
C LYS A 47 3.68 -7.89 6.01
N VAL A 48 3.74 -7.38 4.78
CA VAL A 48 3.05 -8.00 3.64
C VAL A 48 3.87 -9.21 3.18
N VAL A 49 3.45 -10.39 3.62
CA VAL A 49 3.96 -11.66 3.09
C VAL A 49 3.36 -11.86 1.70
N ASP A 50 4.23 -11.87 0.70
CA ASP A 50 3.90 -12.26 -0.67
C ASP A 50 3.79 -13.79 -0.65
N ASP A 51 2.57 -14.31 -0.55
CA ASP A 51 2.28 -15.75 -0.62
C ASP A 51 2.31 -16.19 -2.10
N ARG A 52 3.46 -16.03 -2.74
CA ARG A 52 3.81 -16.69 -4.00
C ARG A 52 5.10 -17.48 -3.74
N ALA A 53 4.92 -18.66 -3.14
CA ALA A 53 5.88 -19.75 -3.15
C ALA A 53 5.63 -20.64 -4.37
#